data_AF-A0A7V9ILL5-F1
#
_entry.id   AF-A0A7V9ILL5-F1
#
_cell.length_a   1.000
_cell.length_b   1.000
_cell.length_c   1.000
_cell.angle_alpha   90.00
_cell.angle_beta   90.00
_cell.angle_gamma   90.00
#
_symmetry.space_group_name_H-M   'P 1'
#
loop_
_entity.id
_entity.type
_entity.pdbx_description
1 polymer ?
#
loop_
_entity_poly.entity_id
_entity_poly.type
_entity_poly.pdbx_seq_one_letter_code
_entity_poly.pdbx_strand_id
1 'polypeptide(L)'
;MAITVDTEFADEGGTFVARGGVVCPAGSTSDVSTTYEAGRWVFFDVRKTFSCADGSGTFTLRIRALVKLCGPYDRGTWVVESGTGSYTQLSGSGLLVGSYLPDDACTATGMTDHLVGKMP
;
A
#
# COMPACT_ATOMS: atom_id res chain seq x y z
N MET A 1 -6.74 -14.11 -8.23
CA MET A 1 -5.34 -14.31 -8.69
C MET A 1 -4.37 -13.68 -7.68
N ALA A 2 -3.08 -14.05 -7.72
CA ALA A 2 -2.07 -13.42 -6.86
C ALA A 2 -1.66 -12.06 -7.43
N ILE A 3 -1.57 -11.05 -6.58
CA ILE A 3 -1.16 -9.69 -6.96
C ILE A 3 0.07 -9.27 -6.16
N THR A 4 0.99 -8.58 -6.83
CA THR A 4 2.07 -7.80 -6.19
C THR A 4 1.87 -6.34 -6.54
N VAL A 5 1.92 -5.45 -5.55
CA VAL A 5 1.92 -3.99 -5.76
C VAL A 5 3.11 -3.39 -5.02
N ASP A 6 3.95 -2.67 -5.75
CA ASP A 6 5.08 -1.92 -5.20
C ASP A 6 4.72 -0.43 -5.19
N THR A 7 4.89 0.27 -4.07
CA THR A 7 4.64 1.74 -4.00
C THR A 7 5.84 2.51 -3.51
N GLU A 8 6.21 3.60 -4.18
CA GLU A 8 7.28 4.53 -3.77
C GLU A 8 6.68 5.85 -3.26
N PHE A 9 7.27 6.43 -2.20
CA PHE A 9 6.77 7.65 -1.56
C PHE A 9 7.74 8.83 -1.70
N ALA A 10 7.22 9.97 -2.14
CA ALA A 10 7.72 11.30 -1.82
C ALA A 10 6.55 12.13 -1.26
N ASP A 11 6.83 13.18 -0.49
CA ASP A 11 5.89 13.92 0.39
C ASP A 11 4.52 14.38 -0.21
N GLU A 12 4.28 14.22 -1.52
CA GLU A 12 3.05 14.65 -2.21
C GLU A 12 2.33 13.55 -3.03
N GLY A 13 2.73 12.28 -2.87
CA GLY A 13 2.08 11.16 -3.55
C GLY A 13 3.04 10.04 -3.91
N GLY A 14 2.48 8.93 -4.38
CA GLY A 14 3.27 7.78 -4.79
C GLY A 14 2.91 7.30 -6.19
N THR A 15 3.75 6.44 -6.72
CA THR A 15 3.41 5.63 -7.91
C THR A 15 3.30 4.17 -7.50
N PHE A 16 2.59 3.39 -8.30
CA PHE A 16 2.58 1.94 -8.12
C PHE A 16 2.79 1.19 -9.41
N VAL A 17 3.33 -0.01 -9.26
CA VAL A 17 3.37 -1.04 -10.32
C VAL A 17 2.68 -2.28 -9.77
N ALA A 18 1.78 -2.87 -10.57
CA ALA A 18 1.07 -4.08 -10.21
C ALA A 18 1.33 -5.23 -11.20
N ARG A 19 1.35 -6.45 -10.68
CA ARG A 19 1.49 -7.70 -11.47
C ARG A 19 0.37 -8.66 -11.10
N GLY A 20 -0.07 -9.48 -12.06
CA GLY A 20 -1.11 -10.51 -11.86
C GLY A 20 -2.41 -10.28 -12.62
N GLY A 21 -2.56 -9.14 -13.30
CA GLY A 21 -3.62 -8.89 -14.28
C GLY A 21 -5.02 -8.61 -13.73
N VAL A 22 -5.19 -8.51 -12.40
CA VAL A 22 -6.49 -8.18 -11.77
C VAL A 22 -6.75 -6.67 -11.76
N VAL A 23 -5.70 -5.88 -11.59
CA VAL A 23 -5.74 -4.41 -11.66
C VAL A 23 -4.79 -3.93 -12.76
N CYS A 24 -4.92 -2.65 -13.14
CA CYS A 24 -4.05 -2.00 -14.11
C CYS A 24 -2.56 -2.15 -13.71
N PRO A 25 -1.65 -2.21 -14.68
CA PRO A 25 -0.25 -2.51 -14.41
C PRO A 25 0.49 -1.38 -13.68
N ALA A 26 0.00 -0.13 -13.74
CA ALA A 26 0.64 1.00 -13.10
C ALA A 26 -0.33 2.17 -12.89
N GLY A 27 0.05 3.07 -11.98
CA GLY A 27 -0.70 4.28 -11.71
C GLY A 27 -0.10 5.11 -10.58
N SER A 28 -0.91 5.98 -10.00
CA SER A 28 -0.53 6.80 -8.86
C SER A 28 -1.24 6.34 -7.58
N THR A 29 -0.67 6.69 -6.43
CA THR A 29 -1.26 6.46 -5.12
C THR A 29 -1.38 7.76 -4.35
N SER A 30 -2.45 7.87 -3.56
CA SER A 30 -2.63 8.94 -2.59
C SER A 30 -3.12 8.40 -1.26
N ASP A 31 -2.64 8.98 -0.16
CA ASP A 31 -3.09 8.64 1.18
C ASP A 31 -4.34 9.46 1.50
N VAL A 32 -5.44 8.77 1.78
CA VAL A 32 -6.73 9.37 2.14
C VAL A 32 -6.76 9.68 3.64
N SER A 33 -6.21 8.78 4.46
CA SER A 33 -6.10 8.97 5.89
C SER A 33 -4.98 8.11 6.45
N THR A 34 -4.21 8.67 7.38
CA THR A 34 -3.22 7.94 8.17
C THR A 34 -3.49 8.18 9.64
N THR A 35 -3.70 7.10 10.40
CA THR A 35 -3.81 7.16 11.86
C THR A 35 -2.72 6.30 12.49
N TYR A 36 -2.19 6.76 13.62
CA TYR A 36 -1.19 6.03 14.39
C TYR A 36 -1.74 5.66 15.77
N GLU A 37 -1.50 4.42 16.19
CA GLU A 37 -1.77 3.93 17.54
C GLU A 37 -0.43 3.61 18.19
N ALA A 38 -0.08 4.34 19.25
CA ALA A 38 1.17 4.14 20.00
C ALA A 38 0.91 3.48 21.35
N GLY A 39 1.59 2.36 21.61
CA GLY A 39 1.62 1.67 22.89
C GLY A 39 2.96 0.96 23.08
N ARG A 40 2.94 -0.32 23.46
CA ARG A 40 4.15 -1.17 23.42
C ARG A 40 4.70 -1.34 21.98
N TRP A 41 3.83 -1.15 21.00
CA TRP A 41 4.08 -1.23 19.57
C TRP A 41 3.46 -0.01 18.87
N VAL A 42 3.98 0.36 17.70
CA VAL A 42 3.38 1.41 16.87
C VAL A 42 2.63 0.74 15.72
N PHE A 43 1.34 1.03 15.59
CA PHE A 43 0.55 0.60 14.45
C PHE A 43 0.15 1.81 13.60
N PHE A 44 0.26 1.64 12.29
CA PHE A 44 -0.28 2.58 11.32
C PHE A 44 -1.50 1.94 10.66
N ASP A 45 -2.59 2.69 10.58
CA ASP A 45 -3.76 2.37 9.77
C ASP A 45 -3.86 3.43 8.68
N VAL A 46 -3.63 3.00 7.43
CA VAL A 46 -3.55 3.85 6.26
C VAL A 46 -4.65 3.45 5.29
N ARG A 47 -5.45 4.41 4.85
CA ARG A 47 -6.33 4.25 3.68
C ARG A 47 -5.63 4.86 2.48
N LYS A 48 -5.27 4.03 1.52
CA LYS A 48 -4.52 4.43 0.33
C LYS A 48 -5.34 4.16 -0.92
N THR A 49 -5.52 5.18 -1.76
CA THR A 49 -6.20 5.07 -3.04
C THR A 49 -5.20 4.92 -4.16
N PHE A 50 -5.43 3.95 -5.03
CA PHE A 50 -4.67 3.64 -6.22
C PHE A 50 -5.49 4.08 -7.43
N SER A 51 -4.91 4.95 -8.26
CA SER A 51 -5.54 5.48 -9.47
C SER A 51 -4.85 4.95 -10.70
N CYS A 52 -5.58 4.20 -11.52
CA CYS A 52 -5.02 3.57 -12.71
C CYS A 52 -4.73 4.58 -13.82
N ALA A 53 -3.52 4.51 -14.40
CA ALA A 53 -3.10 5.42 -15.47
C ALA A 53 -3.84 5.17 -16.80
N ASP A 54 -4.42 3.99 -16.99
CA ASP A 54 -5.23 3.63 -18.17
C ASP A 54 -6.69 4.11 -18.08
N GLY A 55 -7.08 4.77 -16.98
CA GLY A 55 -8.43 5.26 -16.77
C GLY A 55 -9.45 4.19 -16.40
N SER A 56 -9.04 2.96 -16.10
CA SER A 56 -9.96 1.86 -15.79
C SER A 56 -10.76 2.07 -14.49
N GLY A 57 -10.29 2.95 -13.61
CA GLY A 57 -10.89 3.28 -12.32
C GLY A 57 -9.87 3.45 -11.20
N THR A 58 -10.37 3.47 -9.98
CA THR A 58 -9.56 3.54 -8.75
C THR A 58 -9.92 2.41 -7.80
N PHE A 59 -9.02 2.06 -6.88
CA PHE A 59 -9.31 1.17 -5.75
C PHE A 59 -8.64 1.67 -4.49
N THR A 60 -9.30 1.49 -3.34
CA THR A 60 -8.77 1.88 -2.04
C THR A 60 -8.45 0.65 -1.22
N LEU A 61 -7.23 0.61 -0.69
CA LEU A 61 -6.80 -0.38 0.29
C LEU A 61 -6.78 0.25 1.67
N ARG A 62 -7.25 -0.50 2.66
CA ARG A 62 -6.91 -0.24 4.06
C ARG A 62 -5.71 -1.11 4.43
N ILE A 63 -4.62 -0.47 4.82
CA ILE A 63 -3.37 -1.07 5.23
C ILE A 63 -3.25 -0.91 6.73
N ARG A 64 -2.95 -2.01 7.43
CA ARG A 64 -2.58 -1.99 8.84
C ARG A 64 -1.17 -2.54 9.01
N ALA A 65 -0.23 -1.67 9.36
CA ALA A 65 1.19 -2.01 9.50
C ALA A 65 1.63 -1.89 10.96
N LEU A 66 2.42 -2.87 11.41
CA LEU A 66 3.21 -2.81 12.62
C LEU A 66 4.57 -2.22 12.26
N VAL A 67 4.91 -1.15 12.98
CA VAL A 67 6.16 -0.43 12.81
C VAL A 67 7.00 -0.59 14.06
N LYS A 68 8.26 -0.97 13.86
CA LYS A 68 9.26 -0.94 14.90
C LYS A 68 10.12 0.30 14.65
N LEU A 69 10.14 1.22 15.60
CA LEU A 69 11.02 2.38 15.52
C LEU A 69 12.46 1.94 15.26
N CYS A 70 13.09 2.49 14.22
CA CYS A 70 14.44 2.10 13.79
C CYS A 70 14.60 0.60 13.45
N GLY A 71 13.50 -0.09 13.11
CA GLY A 71 13.51 -1.45 12.61
C GLY A 71 13.69 -1.46 11.09
N PRO A 72 14.37 -2.46 10.52
CA PRO A 72 14.70 -2.45 9.09
C PRO A 72 13.50 -2.62 8.16
N TYR A 73 12.36 -3.10 8.68
CA TYR A 73 11.16 -3.35 7.88
C TYR A 73 9.89 -3.11 8.67
N ASP A 74 8.86 -2.67 7.95
CA ASP A 74 7.49 -2.67 8.42
C ASP A 74 6.76 -3.90 7.90
N ARG A 75 5.79 -4.38 8.67
CA ARG A 75 5.00 -5.56 8.28
C ARG A 75 3.55 -5.34 8.58
N GLY A 76 2.70 -5.73 7.65
CA GLY A 76 1.28 -5.48 7.79
C GLY A 76 0.39 -6.40 6.99
N THR A 77 -0.88 -6.04 7.01
CA THR A 77 -1.91 -6.64 6.17
C THR A 77 -2.63 -5.54 5.42
N TRP A 78 -3.22 -5.89 4.28
CA TRP A 78 -4.09 -5.00 3.53
C TRP A 78 -5.40 -5.69 3.17
N VAL A 79 -6.44 -4.90 2.97
CA VAL A 79 -7.75 -5.33 2.48
C VAL A 79 -8.29 -4.29 1.50
N VAL A 80 -8.98 -4.73 0.46
CA VAL A 80 -9.73 -3.83 -0.44
C VAL A 80 -10.93 -3.28 0.32
N GLU A 81 -11.04 -1.96 0.39
CA GLU A 81 -12.16 -1.27 1.06
C GLU A 81 -13.21 -0.80 0.04
N SER A 82 -12.77 -0.34 -1.13
CA SER A 82 -13.67 0.14 -2.18
C SER A 82 -12.98 0.18 -3.56
N GLY A 83 -13.78 0.36 -4.61
CA GLY A 83 -13.27 0.64 -5.95
C GLY A 83 -14.30 1.34 -6.83
N THR A 84 -13.83 1.90 -7.93
CA THR A 84 -14.62 2.62 -8.95
C THR A 84 -14.34 2.05 -10.34
N GLY A 85 -15.19 2.39 -11.31
CA GLY A 85 -15.05 1.90 -12.69
C GLY A 85 -15.03 0.37 -12.75
N SER A 86 -13.97 -0.19 -13.33
CA SER A 86 -13.76 -1.63 -13.46
C SER A 86 -13.58 -2.35 -12.12
N TYR A 87 -13.34 -1.62 -11.03
CA TYR A 87 -13.03 -2.17 -9.71
C TYR A 87 -14.17 -2.05 -8.70
N THR A 88 -15.39 -1.73 -9.14
CA THR A 88 -16.56 -1.57 -8.24
C THR A 88 -16.90 -2.83 -7.43
N GLN A 89 -16.55 -4.01 -7.94
CA GLN A 89 -16.74 -5.30 -7.27
C GLN A 89 -15.41 -5.90 -6.77
N LEU A 90 -14.31 -5.14 -6.84
CA LEU A 90 -13.01 -5.61 -6.40
C LEU A 90 -13.06 -5.93 -4.90
N SER A 91 -12.51 -7.08 -4.55
CA SER A 91 -12.31 -7.49 -3.17
C SER A 91 -10.95 -8.16 -3.05
N GLY A 92 -10.47 -8.39 -1.84
CA GLY A 92 -9.21 -9.07 -1.64
C GLY A 92 -8.47 -8.63 -0.40
N SER A 93 -7.44 -9.38 -0.07
CA SER A 93 -6.57 -9.10 1.06
C SER A 93 -5.21 -9.76 0.90
N GLY A 94 -4.27 -9.32 1.73
CA GLY A 94 -2.92 -9.86 1.70
C GLY A 94 -2.02 -9.30 2.79
N LEU A 95 -0.73 -9.50 2.56
CA LEU A 95 0.37 -9.08 3.41
C LEU A 95 1.09 -7.87 2.80
N LEU A 96 1.71 -7.08 3.66
CA LEU A 96 2.57 -5.97 3.30
C LEU A 96 3.93 -6.14 3.98
N VAL A 97 4.99 -5.82 3.25
CA VAL A 97 6.33 -5.59 3.78
C VAL A 97 6.82 -4.24 3.28
N GLY A 98 7.11 -3.31 4.19
CA GLY A 98 7.72 -2.03 3.88
C GLY A 98 9.24 -2.09 4.02
N SER A 99 9.96 -1.53 3.05
CA SER A 99 11.43 -1.40 3.04
C SER A 99 11.79 0.07 3.02
N TYR A 100 12.65 0.52 3.93
CA TYR A 100 13.05 1.92 4.05
C TYR A 100 14.14 2.31 3.04
N LEU A 101 14.16 3.58 2.61
CA LEU A 101 15.17 4.14 1.70
C LEU A 101 15.76 5.45 2.29
N PRO A 102 17.09 5.53 2.49
CA PRO A 102 18.05 4.41 2.49
C PRO A 102 17.72 3.37 3.58
N ASP A 103 18.28 2.16 3.49
CA ASP A 103 17.97 0.99 4.35
C ASP A 103 18.06 1.20 5.87
N ASP A 104 18.53 2.36 6.33
CA ASP A 104 18.46 2.79 7.72
C ASP A 104 17.14 3.50 8.03
N ALA A 105 16.22 2.76 8.66
CA ALA A 105 14.92 3.25 9.10
C ALA A 105 14.96 4.49 10.02
N CYS A 106 16.05 4.76 10.76
CA CYS A 106 16.16 5.97 11.58
C CYS A 106 16.46 7.22 10.75
N THR A 107 17.00 7.05 9.54
CA THR A 107 17.40 8.14 8.64
C THR A 107 16.67 8.10 7.30
N ALA A 108 15.69 7.20 7.19
CA ALA A 108 14.94 6.97 5.98
C ALA A 108 14.22 8.24 5.54
N THR A 109 14.36 8.56 4.26
CA THR A 109 13.68 9.67 3.60
C THR A 109 12.55 9.17 2.70
N GLY A 110 12.42 7.85 2.54
CA GLY A 110 11.37 7.21 1.76
C GLY A 110 11.15 5.76 2.17
N MET A 111 10.18 5.13 1.55
CA MET A 111 9.82 3.73 1.74
C MET A 111 9.35 3.12 0.42
N THR A 112 9.52 1.82 0.28
CA THR A 112 8.84 0.99 -0.71
C THR A 112 7.95 -0.01 0.00
N ASP A 113 6.64 0.03 -0.24
CA ASP A 113 5.73 -1.01 0.24
C ASP A 113 5.58 -2.11 -0.80
N HIS A 114 5.78 -3.35 -0.39
CA HIS A 114 5.53 -4.55 -1.17
C HIS A 114 4.25 -5.23 -0.66
N LEU A 115 3.16 -5.09 -1.41
CA LEU A 115 1.86 -5.70 -1.11
C LEU A 115 1.70 -7.00 -1.90
N VAL A 116 1.49 -8.11 -1.22
CA VAL A 116 1.24 -9.42 -1.86
C VAL A 116 -0.03 -10.04 -1.32
N GLY A 117 -0.92 -10.50 -2.20
CA GLY A 117 -2.16 -11.13 -1.76
C GLY A 117 -3.02 -11.66 -2.89
N LYS A 118 -4.31 -11.81 -2.61
CA LYS A 118 -5.28 -12.34 -3.58
C LYS A 118 -6.45 -11.37 -3.76
N MET A 119 -6.82 -11.16 -5.02
CA MET A 119 -8.05 -10.50 -5.43
C MET A 119 -8.79 -11.46 -6.39
N PRO A 120 -10.08 -11.76 -6.19
CA PRO A 120 -10.85 -12.64 -7.05
C PRO A 120 -11.20 -11.98 -8.38
#